data_AF-A0A646ILS5-F1
#
_entry.id   AF-A0A646ILS5-F1
#
_cell.length_a   1.000
_cell.length_b   1.000
_cell.length_c   1.000
_cell.angle_alpha   90.00
_cell.angle_beta   90.00
_cell.angle_gamma   90.00
#
_symmetry.space_group_name_H-M   'P 1'
#
loop_
_entity.id
_entity.type
_entity.pdbx_description
1 polymer ?
#
loop_
_entity_poly.entity_id
_entity_poly.type
_entity_poly.pdbx_seq_one_letter_code
_entity_poly.pdbx_strand_id
1 'polypeptide(L)'
;MERSASGWINGFIGVVIFAGSLPATRLAVLQLDAGFVTAARATIAAVLGLGLLLLLRQPWPRRGDLPGLVVVSLGVVVGFPLLTALALRHASSAHTIVFLGLLPLSTAVFG
;
A
#
# COMPACT_ATOMS: atom_id res chain seq x y z
N MET A 1 -0.31 30.56 -0.58
CA MET A 1 0.91 30.00 0.06
C MET A 1 0.62 28.79 0.96
N GLU A 2 -0.51 28.72 1.67
CA GLU A 2 -0.82 27.60 2.59
C GLU A 2 -0.99 26.21 1.93
N ARG A 3 -1.52 26.14 0.70
CA ARG A 3 -1.71 24.86 -0.02
C ARG A 3 -0.38 24.17 -0.39
N SER A 4 0.66 24.93 -0.77
CA SER A 4 1.97 24.34 -1.06
C SER A 4 2.61 23.76 0.19
N ALA A 5 2.58 24.47 1.31
CA ALA A 5 3.15 23.98 2.58
C ALA A 5 2.44 22.69 3.05
N SER A 6 1.11 22.63 2.95
CA SER A 6 0.32 21.42 3.24
C SER A 6 0.71 20.24 2.33
N GLY A 7 0.90 20.49 1.03
CA GLY A 7 1.40 19.47 0.09
C GLY A 7 2.78 18.93 0.45
N TRP A 8 3.73 19.80 0.81
CA TRP A 8 5.07 19.41 1.25
C TRP A 8 5.05 18.61 2.56
N ILE A 9 4.24 19.02 3.53
CA ILE A 9 4.11 18.32 4.82
C ILE A 9 3.49 16.93 4.62
N ASN A 10 2.37 16.84 3.88
CA ASN A 10 1.72 15.56 3.60
C ASN A 10 2.63 14.62 2.80
N GLY A 11 3.36 15.17 1.82
CA GLY A 11 4.37 14.43 1.07
C GLY A 11 5.50 13.90 1.96
N PHE A 12 6.04 14.74 2.85
CA PHE A 12 7.08 14.33 3.79
C PHE A 12 6.59 13.24 4.76
N ILE A 13 5.38 13.38 5.31
CA ILE A 13 4.77 12.35 6.16
C ILE A 13 4.64 11.02 5.39
N GLY A 14 4.18 11.08 4.13
CA GLY A 14 4.10 9.91 3.26
C GLY A 14 5.46 9.23 3.06
N VAL A 15 6.51 10.01 2.77
CA VAL A 15 7.88 9.51 2.61
C VAL A 15 8.38 8.83 3.89
N VAL A 16 8.18 9.46 5.06
CA VAL A 16 8.62 8.90 6.35
C VAL A 16 7.90 7.59 6.65
N ILE A 17 6.57 7.53 6.47
CA ILE A 17 5.79 6.31 6.69
C ILE A 17 6.23 5.20 5.73
N PHE A 18 6.40 5.52 4.45
CA PHE A 18 6.80 4.54 3.44
C PHE A 18 8.21 3.99 3.69
N ALA A 19 9.17 4.89 3.95
CA ALA A 19 10.55 4.52 4.24
C ALA A 19 10.67 3.69 5.54
N GLY A 20 9.90 4.02 6.57
CA GLY A 20 9.87 3.27 7.83
C GLY A 20 9.16 1.91 7.74
N SER A 21 8.21 1.77 6.83
CA SER A 21 7.43 0.53 6.65
C SER A 21 8.29 -0.66 6.17
N LEU A 22 9.27 -0.41 5.30
CA LEU A 22 10.17 -1.45 4.76
C LEU A 22 11.05 -2.12 5.82
N PRO A 23 11.83 -1.39 6.66
CA PRO A 23 12.60 -1.99 7.74
C PRO A 23 11.70 -2.62 8.80
N ALA A 24 10.56 -2.01 9.13
CA ALA A 24 9.60 -2.59 10.06
C ALA A 24 9.04 -3.94 9.56
N THR A 25 8.66 -4.01 8.28
CA THR A 25 8.18 -5.27 7.67
C THR A 25 9.28 -6.32 7.63
N ARG A 26 10.51 -5.92 7.31
CA ARG A 26 11.67 -6.84 7.33
C ARG A 26 11.88 -7.43 8.71
N LEU A 27 11.84 -6.61 9.77
CA LEU A 27 11.97 -7.07 11.15
C LEU A 27 10.81 -7.98 11.56
N ALA A 28 9.57 -7.65 11.17
CA ALA A 28 8.39 -8.47 11.47
C ALA A 28 8.50 -9.87 10.86
N VAL A 29 8.95 -9.97 9.61
CA VAL A 29 9.09 -11.26 8.91
C VAL A 29 10.24 -12.12 9.45
N LEU A 30 11.18 -11.55 10.23
CA LEU A 30 12.17 -12.36 10.95
C LEU A 30 11.55 -13.20 12.07
N GLN A 31 10.39 -12.78 12.59
CA GLN A 31 9.71 -13.44 13.72
C GLN A 31 8.34 -14.03 13.35
N LEU A 32 7.73 -13.57 12.24
CA LEU A 32 6.39 -13.94 11.81
C LEU A 32 6.39 -14.39 10.34
N ASP A 33 5.43 -15.22 9.97
CA ASP A 33 5.25 -15.61 8.57
C ASP A 33 4.89 -14.40 7.67
N ALA A 34 5.48 -14.35 6.47
CA ALA A 34 5.29 -13.24 5.53
C ALA A 34 3.83 -13.11 5.03
N GLY A 35 3.13 -14.24 4.89
CA GLY A 35 1.71 -14.27 4.55
C GLY A 35 0.87 -13.69 5.68
N PHE A 36 1.17 -14.08 6.93
CA PHE A 36 0.50 -13.52 8.12
C PHE A 36 0.69 -12.00 8.23
N VAL A 37 1.92 -11.49 8.11
CA VAL A 37 2.19 -10.04 8.19
C VAL A 37 1.46 -9.28 7.08
N THR A 38 1.38 -9.86 5.88
CA THR A 38 0.64 -9.28 4.75
C THR A 38 -0.86 -9.24 5.01
N ALA A 39 -1.44 -10.36 5.45
CA ALA A 39 -2.86 -10.46 5.79
C ALA A 39 -3.23 -9.52 6.94
N ALA A 40 -2.45 -9.52 8.03
CA ALA A 40 -2.68 -8.66 9.18
C ALA A 40 -2.70 -7.17 8.79
N ARG A 41 -1.73 -6.72 7.98
CA ARG A 41 -1.69 -5.36 7.46
C ARG A 41 -2.94 -5.01 6.64
N ALA A 42 -3.36 -5.90 5.74
CA ALA A 42 -4.56 -5.68 4.93
C ALA A 42 -5.84 -5.63 5.79
N THR A 43 -5.98 -6.53 6.75
CA THR A 43 -7.13 -6.59 7.66
C THR A 43 -7.19 -5.35 8.56
N ILE A 44 -6.06 -4.92 9.15
CA ILE A 44 -6.02 -3.71 9.98
C ILE A 44 -6.43 -2.48 9.15
N ALA A 45 -5.88 -2.32 7.95
CA ALA A 45 -6.25 -1.24 7.05
C ALA A 45 -7.75 -1.27 6.69
N ALA A 46 -8.30 -2.46 6.39
CA ALA A 46 -9.71 -2.63 6.08
C ALA A 46 -10.62 -2.28 7.28
N VAL A 47 -10.28 -2.72 8.50
CA VAL A 47 -11.05 -2.40 9.72
C VAL A 47 -11.02 -0.92 10.02
N LEU A 48 -9.85 -0.28 9.94
CA LEU A 48 -9.72 1.17 10.15
C LEU A 48 -10.47 1.96 9.07
N GLY A 49 -10.34 1.56 7.80
CA GLY A 49 -11.06 2.18 6.69
C GLY A 49 -12.56 2.05 6.85
N LEU A 50 -13.07 0.86 7.17
CA LEU A 50 -14.49 0.64 7.43
C LEU A 50 -14.97 1.46 8.63
N GLY A 51 -14.20 1.48 9.73
CA GLY A 51 -14.51 2.28 10.92
C GLY A 51 -14.64 3.77 10.60
N LEU A 52 -13.72 4.31 9.78
CA LEU A 52 -13.77 5.70 9.33
C LEU A 52 -14.98 5.96 8.42
N LEU A 53 -15.27 5.09 7.46
CA LEU A 53 -16.44 5.23 6.58
C LEU A 53 -17.75 5.21 7.37
N LEU A 54 -17.84 4.35 8.39
CA LEU A 54 -18.99 4.29 9.29
C LEU A 54 -19.10 5.54 10.17
N LEU A 55 -17.99 5.99 10.77
CA LEU A 55 -17.94 7.18 11.63
C LEU A 55 -18.31 8.45 10.85
N LEU A 56 -17.79 8.58 9.63
CA LEU A 56 -18.08 9.70 8.72
C LEU A 56 -19.40 9.53 7.96
N ARG A 57 -20.13 8.43 8.18
CA ARG A 57 -21.42 8.09 7.56
C ARG A 57 -21.39 8.25 6.03
N GLN A 58 -20.31 7.78 5.42
CA GLN A 58 -20.11 7.90 3.97
C GLN A 58 -21.18 7.12 3.20
N PRO A 59 -21.66 7.64 2.05
CA PRO A 59 -22.64 6.97 1.23
C PRO A 59 -22.07 5.66 0.68
N TRP A 60 -22.94 4.67 0.53
CA TRP A 60 -22.55 3.40 -0.08
C TRP A 60 -22.10 3.60 -1.54
N PRO A 61 -21.07 2.90 -2.01
CA PRO A 61 -20.60 2.99 -3.39
C PRO A 61 -21.72 2.66 -4.37
N ARG A 62 -21.78 3.39 -5.50
CA ARG A 62 -22.79 3.14 -6.52
C ARG A 62 -22.44 1.84 -7.25
N ARG A 63 -23.44 1.18 -7.84
CA ARG A 63 -23.23 -0.07 -8.58
C ARG A 63 -22.21 0.07 -9.72
N GLY A 64 -22.08 1.27 -10.29
CA GLY A 64 -21.08 1.59 -11.32
C GLY A 64 -19.64 1.68 -10.80
N ASP A 65 -19.43 1.87 -9.49
CA ASP A 65 -18.10 1.98 -8.87
C ASP A 65 -17.54 0.59 -8.51
N LEU A 66 -18.42 -0.41 -8.38
CA LEU A 66 -18.06 -1.78 -7.97
C LEU A 66 -17.03 -2.45 -8.89
N PRO A 67 -17.13 -2.37 -10.24
CA PRO A 67 -16.12 -2.97 -11.11
C PRO A 67 -14.73 -2.36 -10.89
N GLY A 68 -14.66 -1.03 -10.73
CA GLY A 68 -13.40 -0.33 -10.43
C GLY A 68 -12.83 -0.74 -9.08
N LEU A 69 -13.68 -0.82 -8.05
CA LEU A 69 -13.29 -1.29 -6.71
C LEU A 69 -12.71 -2.71 -6.76
N VAL A 70 -13.33 -3.60 -7.52
CA VAL A 70 -12.88 -4.99 -7.67
C VAL A 70 -11.52 -5.05 -8.35
N VAL A 71 -11.32 -4.30 -9.45
CA VAL A 71 -10.03 -4.25 -10.16
C VAL A 71 -8.92 -3.72 -9.26
N VAL A 72 -9.16 -2.60 -8.55
CA VAL A 72 -8.18 -2.01 -7.63
C VAL A 72 -7.88 -2.96 -6.47
N SER A 73 -8.90 -3.55 -5.86
CA SER A 73 -8.73 -4.47 -4.72
C SER A 73 -7.95 -5.72 -5.13
N LEU A 74 -8.28 -6.32 -6.28
CA LEU A 74 -7.54 -7.46 -6.80
C LEU A 74 -6.09 -7.11 -7.13
N GLY A 75 -5.86 -5.97 -7.79
CA GLY A 75 -4.51 -5.52 -8.15
C GLY A 75 -3.65 -5.24 -6.93
N VAL A 76 -4.16 -4.51 -5.93
CA VAL A 76 -3.39 -4.04 -4.78
C VAL A 76 -3.24 -5.10 -3.70
N VAL A 77 -4.29 -5.88 -3.41
CA VAL A 77 -4.29 -6.84 -2.29
C VAL A 77 -3.75 -8.21 -2.70
N VAL A 78 -4.01 -8.66 -3.94
CA VAL A 78 -3.65 -10.00 -4.40
C VAL A 78 -2.53 -9.95 -5.44
N GLY A 79 -2.74 -9.20 -6.52
CA GLY A 79 -1.84 -9.15 -7.67
C GLY A 79 -0.44 -8.64 -7.29
N PHE A 80 -0.38 -7.48 -6.66
CA PHE A 80 0.89 -6.85 -6.30
C PHE A 80 1.74 -7.72 -5.34
N PRO A 81 1.22 -8.23 -4.20
CA PRO A 81 2.01 -9.10 -3.32
C PRO A 81 2.44 -10.40 -3.99
N LEU A 82 1.58 -11.03 -4.79
CA LEU A 82 1.89 -12.30 -5.46
C LEU A 82 2.97 -12.13 -6.52
N LEU A 83 2.84 -11.12 -7.38
CA LEU A 83 3.83 -10.78 -8.40
C LEU A 83 5.16 -10.35 -7.77
N THR A 84 5.11 -9.58 -6.67
CA THR A 84 6.31 -9.17 -5.93
C THR A 84 7.01 -10.38 -5.28
N ALA A 85 6.25 -11.30 -4.68
CA ALA A 85 6.80 -12.52 -4.11
C ALA A 85 7.44 -13.42 -5.18
N LEU A 86 6.80 -13.54 -6.36
CA LEU A 86 7.36 -14.27 -7.49
C LEU A 86 8.66 -13.63 -7.99
N ALA A 87 8.68 -12.30 -8.12
CA ALA A 87 9.88 -11.56 -8.51
C ALA A 87 11.02 -11.73 -7.50
N LEU A 88 10.72 -11.69 -6.20
CA LEU A 88 11.67 -11.92 -5.11
C LEU A 88 12.27 -13.33 -5.11
N ARG A 89 11.54 -14.34 -5.59
CA ARG A 89 12.11 -15.71 -5.74
C ARG A 89 13.15 -15.80 -6.86
N HIS A 90 13.11 -14.91 -7.84
CA HIS A 90 13.98 -14.96 -9.01
C HIS A 90 15.09 -13.89 -9.00
N ALA A 91 15.03 -12.90 -8.09
CA ALA A 91 15.97 -11.79 -8.02
C ALA A 91 16.69 -11.73 -6.66
N SER A 92 18.00 -11.43 -6.66
CA SER A 92 18.76 -11.17 -5.44
C SER A 92 18.26 -9.91 -4.72
N SER A 93 18.18 -9.93 -3.38
CA SER A 93 17.51 -8.90 -2.56
C SER A 93 17.98 -7.45 -2.79
N ALA A 94 19.17 -7.24 -3.35
CA ALA A 94 19.69 -5.91 -3.67
C ALA A 94 19.01 -5.26 -4.89
N HIS A 95 18.61 -6.04 -5.90
CA HIS A 95 17.92 -5.50 -7.08
C HIS A 95 16.47 -5.10 -6.79
N THR A 96 15.80 -5.79 -5.87
CA THR A 96 14.37 -5.57 -5.61
C THR A 96 14.06 -4.21 -4.96
N ILE A 97 15.00 -3.66 -4.19
CA ILE A 97 14.85 -2.32 -3.57
C ILE A 97 14.74 -1.22 -4.64
N VAL A 98 15.48 -1.35 -5.75
CA VAL A 98 15.45 -0.38 -6.87
C VAL A 98 14.08 -0.40 -7.54
N PHE A 99 13.52 -1.59 -7.79
CA PHE A 99 12.17 -1.73 -8.34
C PHE A 99 11.08 -1.16 -7.44
N LEU A 100 11.24 -1.29 -6.12
CA LEU A 100 10.29 -0.72 -5.16
C LEU A 100 10.31 0.81 -5.18
N GLY A 101 11.48 1.42 -5.42
CA GLY A 101 11.64 2.86 -5.63
C GLY A 101 11.01 3.38 -6.94
N LEU A 102 10.77 2.50 -7.93
CA LEU A 102 10.08 2.86 -9.17
C LEU A 102 8.55 2.90 -9.02
N LEU A 103 7.97 2.24 -8.01
CA LEU A 103 6.52 2.24 -7.80
C LEU A 103 5.94 3.65 -7.60
N PRO A 104 6.48 4.51 -6.70
CA PRO A 104 6.03 5.89 -6.59
C PRO A 104 6.17 6.67 -7.90
N LEU A 105 7.21 6.39 -8.69
CA LEU A 105 7.44 7.05 -9.97
C LEU A 105 6.39 6.65 -11.00
N SER A 106 6.06 5.36 -11.09
CA SER A 106 4.95 4.86 -11.90
C SER A 106 3.61 5.49 -11.46
N THR A 107 3.34 5.58 -10.16
CA THR A 107 2.14 6.25 -9.65
C THR A 107 2.09 7.72 -10.05
N ALA A 108 3.22 8.43 -10.04
CA ALA A 108 3.28 9.83 -10.47
C ALA A 108 3.06 10.02 -11.99
N VAL A 109 3.31 9.00 -12.81
CA VAL A 109 3.09 9.03 -14.26
C VAL A 109 1.63 8.75 -14.62
N PHE A 110 0.97 7.85 -13.89
CA PHE A 110 -0.40 7.40 -14.17
C PHE A 110 -1.49 8.07 -13.31
N GLY A 111 -1.11 8.75 -12.22
CA GLY A 111 -2.02 9.41 -11.26
C GLY A 111 -2.18 10.90 -11.52
#